data_AF-A0A8T3LGP1-F1
#
_entry.id   AF-A0A8T3LGP1-F1
#
_cell.length_a   1.000
_cell.length_b   1.000
_cell.length_c   1.000
_cell.angle_alpha   90.00
_cell.angle_beta   90.00
_cell.angle_gamma   90.00
#
_symmetry.space_group_name_H-M   'P 1'
#
loop_
_entity.id
_entity.type
_entity.pdbx_description
1 polymer ?
#
loop_
_entity_poly.entity_id
_entity_poly.type
_entity_poly.pdbx_seq_one_letter_code
_entity_poly.pdbx_strand_id
1 'polypeptide(L)' 'MLKNLLNTEVVQVVEQAKDWREAVAISCRPLIENGSIEPRYVDAIYRSHDTIGPYYVVGPGIAMPHARPE' A
#
# COMPACT_ATOMS: atom_id res chain seq x y z
N MET A 1 14.34 11.90 6.32
CA MET A 1 12.91 11.56 6.42
C MET A 1 12.66 10.12 5.99
N LEU A 2 12.73 9.77 4.70
CA LEU A 2 12.46 8.39 4.23
C LEU A 2 13.30 7.31 4.92
N LYS A 3 14.60 7.56 5.12
CA LYS A 3 15.51 6.64 5.84
C LYS A 3 15.03 6.26 7.25
N ASN A 4 14.25 7.12 7.90
CA ASN A 4 13.72 6.86 9.25
C ASN A 4 12.36 6.16 9.21
N LEU A 5 11.61 6.33 8.11
CA LEU A 5 10.27 5.76 7.94
C LEU A 5 10.33 4.36 7.31
N LEU A 6 11.23 4.14 6.34
CA LEU A 6 11.44 2.87 5.64
C LEU A 6 12.51 2.06 6.36
N ASN A 7 12.11 1.39 7.44
CA ASN A 7 12.96 0.48 8.21
C ASN A 7 12.62 -0.99 7.90
N THR A 8 13.33 -1.92 8.54
CA THR A 8 13.15 -3.37 8.31
C THR A 8 11.78 -3.92 8.73
N GLU A 9 11.01 -3.19 9.53
CA GLU A 9 9.67 -3.59 9.97
C GLU A 9 8.62 -3.33 8.89
N VAL A 10 8.87 -2.36 7.99
CA VAL A 10 7.90 -1.90 6.97
C VAL A 10 8.40 -2.06 5.53
N VAL A 11 9.52 -2.78 5.33
CA VAL A 11 10.02 -3.14 4.00
C VAL A 11 9.84 -4.64 3.74
N GLN A 12 9.09 -4.96 2.67
CA GLN A 12 8.76 -6.33 2.31
C GLN A 12 9.39 -6.66 0.95
N VAL A 13 10.03 -7.83 0.89
CA VAL A 13 10.41 -8.48 -0.36
C VAL A 13 9.73 -9.83 -0.36
N VAL A 14 8.88 -10.08 -1.36
CA VAL A 14 8.09 -11.31 -1.49
C VAL A 14 8.33 -11.94 -2.85
N GLU A 15 8.21 -13.25 -2.93
CA GLU A 15 8.42 -14.01 -4.18
C GLU A 15 7.32 -13.73 -5.21
N GLN A 16 6.06 -13.64 -4.76
CA GLN A 16 4.91 -13.42 -5.62
C GLN A 16 3.77 -12.75 -4.85
N ALA A 17 2.98 -11.95 -5.57
CA ALA A 17 1.61 -11.61 -5.22
C ALA A 17 0.69 -12.11 -6.34
N LYS A 18 -0.44 -12.71 -5.98
CA LYS A 18 -1.45 -13.26 -6.89
C LYS A 18 -2.07 -12.19 -7.80
N ASP A 19 -2.34 -11.02 -7.24
CA ASP A 19 -2.95 -9.89 -7.93
C ASP A 19 -2.58 -8.56 -7.26
N TRP A 20 -3.10 -7.47 -7.83
CA TRP A 20 -2.82 -6.11 -7.35
C TRP A 20 -3.38 -5.86 -5.94
N ARG A 21 -4.48 -6.53 -5.54
CA ARG A 21 -5.05 -6.36 -4.21
C ARG A 21 -4.14 -6.98 -3.17
N GLU A 22 -3.61 -8.18 -3.44
CA GLU A 22 -2.65 -8.81 -2.56
C GLU A 22 -1.35 -8.01 -2.46
N ALA A 23 -0.85 -7.44 -3.57
CA ALA A 23 0.35 -6.59 -3.53
C ALA A 23 0.15 -5.35 -2.63
N VAL A 24 -1.00 -4.68 -2.73
CA VAL A 24 -1.35 -3.56 -1.85
C VAL A 24 -1.49 -4.03 -0.40
N ALA A 25 -2.19 -5.15 -0.15
CA ALA A 25 -2.35 -5.71 1.19
C ALA A 25 -1.01 -6.02 1.86
N ILE A 26 -0.08 -6.66 1.12
CA ILE A 26 1.28 -6.95 1.60
C ILE A 26 2.01 -5.66 1.97
N SER A 27 1.93 -4.62 1.14
CA SER A 27 2.60 -3.33 1.40
C SER A 27 2.04 -2.61 2.63
N CYS A 28 0.73 -2.72 2.88
CA CYS A 28 0.04 -2.05 3.98
C CYS A 28 0.05 -2.83 5.30
N ARG A 29 0.22 -4.16 5.27
CA ARG A 29 0.16 -5.03 6.46
C ARG A 29 1.00 -4.52 7.64
N PRO A 30 2.31 -4.23 7.51
CA PRO A 30 3.09 -3.79 8.66
C PRO A 30 2.66 -2.41 9.19
N LEU A 31 2.08 -1.57 8.33
CA LEU A 31 1.54 -0.26 8.74
C LEU A 31 0.24 -0.41 9.55
N ILE A 32 -0.53 -1.46 9.31
CA ILE A 32 -1.68 -1.83 10.16
C ILE A 32 -1.17 -2.40 11.48
N GLU A 33 -0.22 -3.35 11.41
CA GLU A 33 0.32 -4.03 12.59
C GLU A 33 0.99 -3.07 13.58
N ASN A 34 1.66 -2.01 13.08
CA ASN A 34 2.28 -0.98 13.92
C ASN A 34 1.36 0.21 14.25
N GLY A 35 0.10 0.19 13.79
CA GLY A 35 -0.90 1.23 14.07
C GLY A 35 -0.71 2.55 13.31
N SER A 36 0.14 2.60 12.28
CA SER A 36 0.31 3.79 11.44
C SER A 36 -0.91 4.09 10.57
N ILE A 37 -1.67 3.04 10.19
CA ILE A 37 -2.93 3.15 9.46
C ILE A 37 -3.98 2.19 10.03
N GLU A 38 -5.25 2.54 9.88
CA GLU A 38 -6.36 1.62 10.17
C GLU A 38 -6.66 0.70 8.97
N PRO A 39 -7.23 -0.51 9.18
CA PRO A 39 -7.60 -1.41 8.09
C PRO A 39 -8.47 -0.77 6.99
N ARG A 40 -9.36 0.15 7.38
CA ARG A 40 -10.22 0.91 6.45
C ARG A 40 -9.44 1.73 5.41
N TYR A 41 -8.18 2.08 5.69
CA TYR A 41 -7.33 2.80 4.75
C TYR A 41 -7.05 1.94 3.51
N VAL A 42 -6.84 0.64 3.68
CA VAL A 42 -6.62 -0.30 2.58
C VAL A 42 -7.91 -0.49 1.77
N ASP A 43 -9.06 -0.58 2.44
CA ASP A 43 -10.36 -0.60 1.77
C ASP A 43 -10.60 0.66 0.94
N ALA A 44 -10.16 1.83 1.42
CA ALA A 44 -10.25 3.08 0.67
C ALA A 44 -9.37 3.08 -0.59
N ILE A 45 -8.17 2.48 -0.52
CA ILE A 45 -7.31 2.28 -1.71
C ILE A 45 -8.01 1.39 -2.73
N TYR A 46 -8.62 0.28 -2.29
CA TYR A 46 -9.35 -0.63 -3.17
C TYR A 46 -10.53 0.05 -3.86
N ARG A 47 -11.36 0.77 -3.10
CA ARG A 47 -12.49 1.52 -3.66
C ARG A 47 -12.03 2.57 -4.66
N SER A 48 -10.95 3.28 -4.35
CA SER A 48 -10.39 4.28 -5.26
C SER A 48 -9.87 3.64 -6.55
N HIS A 49 -9.21 2.49 -6.46
CA HIS A 49 -8.79 1.73 -7.63
C HIS A 49 -9.99 1.27 -8.48
N ASP A 50 -11.03 0.71 -7.85
CA ASP A 50 -12.21 0.23 -8.57
C ASP A 50 -13.02 1.36 -9.24
N THR A 51 -12.97 2.58 -8.69
CA THR A 51 -13.76 3.72 -9.18
C THR A 51 -13.00 4.63 -10.15
N ILE A 52 -11.71 4.86 -9.91
CA ILE A 52 -10.87 5.81 -10.66
C ILE A 52 -9.86 5.07 -11.55
N GLY A 53 -9.60 3.79 -11.26
CA GLY A 53 -8.48 3.05 -11.83
C GLY A 53 -7.18 3.23 -11.04
N PRO A 54 -6.06 2.69 -11.54
CA PRO A 54 -4.76 2.70 -10.87
C PRO A 54 -4.05 4.07 -10.93
N TYR A 55 -4.68 5.13 -10.43
CA TYR A 55 -4.15 6.51 -10.45
C TYR A 55 -2.81 6.66 -9.71
N TYR A 56 -2.51 5.73 -8.81
CA TYR A 56 -1.29 5.69 -8.01
C TYR A 56 -0.10 4.99 -8.71
N VAL A 57 -0.27 4.50 -9.94
CA VAL A 57 0.85 4.00 -10.74
C VAL A 57 1.59 5.21 -11.31
N VAL A 58 2.79 5.46 -10.78
CA VAL A 58 3.58 6.66 -11.09
C VAL A 58 4.61 6.43 -12.20
N GLY A 59 4.81 5.18 -12.61
CA GLY A 59 5.67 4.80 -13.74
C GLY A 59 5.68 3.29 -13.97
N PRO A 60 6.30 2.82 -15.07
CA PRO A 60 6.43 1.40 -15.35
C PRO A 60 7.12 0.66 -14.20
N GLY A 61 6.41 -0.30 -13.60
CA GLY A 61 6.91 -1.09 -12.46
C GLY A 61 6.89 -0.39 -11.10
N ILE A 62 6.31 0.82 -10.98
CA ILE A 62 6.30 1.60 -9.74
C ILE A 62 4.87 2.09 -9.41
N ALA A 63 4.40 1.72 -8.22
CA ALA A 63 3.12 2.16 -7.66
C ALA A 63 3.34 2.81 -6.29
N MET A 64 2.53 3.82 -5.98
CA MET A 64 2.50 4.48 -4.67
C MET A 64 1.06 4.48 -4.10
N PRO A 65 0.52 3.31 -3.70
CA PRO A 65 -0.87 3.20 -3.26
C PRO A 65 -1.12 4.09 -2.02
N HIS A 66 -2.15 4.92 -2.09
CA HIS A 66 -2.56 5.79 -1.00
C HIS A 66 -4.06 6.09 -1.07
N ALA A 67 -4.59 6.59 0.03
CA ALA A 67 -5.93 7.12 0.16
C ALA A 67 -5.89 8.41 0.99
N ARG A 68 -7.03 9.10 1.09
CA ARG A 68 -7.13 10.32 1.89
C ARG A 68 -6.99 10.02 3.41
N PRO A 69 -6.60 11.01 4.24
CA PRO A 69 -6.33 10.78 5.66
C PRO A 69 -7.55 10.57 6.56
N GLU A 70 -8.76 10.88 6.09
CA GLU A 70 -9.99 10.75 6.89
C GLU A 70 -10.16 9.32 7.42
#